data_AF-A0A913WVR6-F1
#
_entry.id   AF-A0A913WVR6-F1
#
_cell.length_a   1.000
_cell.length_b   1.000
_cell.length_c   1.000
_cell.angle_alpha   90.00
_cell.angle_beta   90.00
_cell.angle_gamma   90.00
#
_symmetry.space_group_name_H-M   'P 1'
#
loop_
_entity.id
_entity.type
_entity.pdbx_description
1 polymer ?
#
loop_
_entity_poly.entity_id
_entity_poly.type
_entity_poly.pdbx_seq_one_letter_code
_entity_poly.pdbx_strand_id
1 'polypeptide(L)'
;MAKKERNMKIQSDYKDSVKNVVARFRDERLENLRLRQAAEGEQQKLLERERVQEKRIIESVSVENTKLKELRRERLEIEEWTRRFKKMRREAKHLEHQERLREMRVEMVKKAIEESKDFITAENLDEKIAFALDNETSYNFALKPNGERICSTEPPGNMDPEQPGPAAYVFPSSYFDERPEKDNQEY
;
A
#
# COMPACT_ATOMS: atom_id res chain seq x y z
N MET A 1 106.86 40.46 24.38
CA MET A 1 106.25 40.74 23.06
C MET A 1 105.56 39.51 22.47
N ALA A 2 106.26 38.39 22.23
CA ALA A 2 105.72 37.20 21.53
C ALA A 2 104.44 36.56 22.10
N LYS A 3 104.24 36.58 23.44
CA LYS A 3 103.04 36.02 24.08
C LYS A 3 101.77 36.82 23.79
N LYS A 4 101.90 38.14 23.59
CA LYS A 4 100.79 39.07 23.31
C LYS A 4 100.32 38.93 21.86
N GLU A 5 101.24 38.77 20.92
CA GLU A 5 100.93 38.52 19.49
C GLU A 5 100.24 37.18 19.26
N ARG A 6 100.69 36.10 19.92
CA ARG A 6 100.00 34.81 19.88
C ARG A 6 98.56 34.91 20.38
N ASN A 7 98.34 35.61 21.51
CA ASN A 7 97.00 35.81 22.06
C ASN A 7 96.11 36.65 21.13
N MET A 8 96.64 37.70 20.48
CA MET A 8 95.86 38.47 19.51
C MET A 8 95.47 37.62 18.28
N LYS A 9 96.38 36.76 17.82
CA LYS A 9 96.11 35.87 16.68
C LYS A 9 95.03 34.84 17.01
N ILE A 10 95.13 34.17 18.17
CA ILE A 10 94.10 33.25 18.68
C ILE A 10 92.74 33.96 18.81
N GLN A 11 92.73 35.19 19.31
CA GLN A 11 91.49 35.95 19.47
C GLN A 11 90.89 36.39 18.12
N SER A 12 91.72 36.69 17.12
CA SER A 12 91.28 36.98 15.75
C SER A 12 90.68 35.72 15.11
N ASP A 13 91.40 34.61 15.15
CA ASP A 13 90.98 33.32 14.57
C ASP A 13 89.66 32.84 15.20
N TYR A 14 89.51 33.00 16.52
CA TYR A 14 88.25 32.73 17.22
C TYR A 14 87.11 33.65 16.77
N LYS A 15 87.36 34.97 16.65
CA LYS A 15 86.33 35.92 16.19
C LYS A 15 85.88 35.64 14.76
N ASP A 16 86.79 35.24 13.88
CA ASP A 16 86.47 34.90 12.50
C ASP A 16 85.72 33.57 12.41
N SER A 17 86.11 32.57 13.22
CA SER A 17 85.33 31.33 13.41
C SER A 17 83.90 31.60 13.88
N VAL A 18 83.73 32.43 14.93
CA VAL A 18 82.42 32.79 15.46
C VAL A 18 81.59 33.56 14.44
N LYS A 19 82.20 34.49 13.69
CA LYS A 19 81.50 35.21 12.59
C LYS A 19 80.99 34.25 11.52
N ASN A 20 81.78 33.24 11.14
CA ASN A 20 81.38 32.24 10.16
C ASN A 20 80.20 31.38 10.66
N VAL A 21 80.22 31.00 11.94
CA VAL A 21 79.12 30.27 12.58
C VAL A 21 77.84 31.13 12.61
N VAL A 22 77.96 32.40 13.03
CA VAL A 22 76.83 33.35 13.05
C VAL A 22 76.26 33.61 11.66
N ALA A 23 77.12 33.71 10.64
CA ALA A 23 76.70 33.86 9.24
C ALA A 23 75.87 32.65 8.78
N ARG A 24 76.34 31.41 9.05
CA ARG A 24 75.58 30.20 8.72
C ARG A 24 74.20 30.16 9.37
N PHE A 25 74.10 30.49 10.66
CA PHE A 25 72.80 30.52 11.34
C PHE A 25 71.87 31.63 10.82
N ARG A 26 72.43 32.77 10.39
CA ARG A 26 71.64 33.82 9.73
C ARG A 26 71.08 33.33 8.40
N ASP A 27 71.91 32.71 7.58
CA ASP A 27 71.51 32.18 6.27
C ASP A 27 70.45 31.07 6.43
N GLU A 28 70.66 30.15 7.37
CA GLU A 28 69.70 29.09 7.69
C GLU A 28 68.37 29.67 8.19
N ARG A 29 68.40 30.71 9.03
CA ARG A 29 67.18 31.39 9.49
C ARG A 29 66.46 32.07 8.34
N LEU A 30 67.19 32.70 7.42
CA LEU A 30 66.62 33.42 6.28
C LEU A 30 65.96 32.43 5.30
N GLU A 31 66.61 31.30 5.06
CA GLU A 31 66.10 30.23 4.21
C GLU A 31 64.86 29.56 4.81
N ASN A 32 64.88 29.27 6.12
CA ASN A 32 63.69 28.80 6.84
C ASN A 32 62.51 29.77 6.74
N LEU A 33 62.77 31.08 6.76
CA LEU A 33 61.72 32.10 6.64
C LEU A 33 61.12 32.12 5.23
N ARG A 34 61.94 31.96 4.19
CA ARG A 34 61.50 31.82 2.80
C ARG A 34 60.67 30.56 2.59
N LEU A 35 61.12 29.42 3.11
CA LEU A 35 60.40 28.16 3.02
C LEU A 35 59.03 28.23 3.71
N ARG A 36 58.94 28.89 4.87
CA ARG A 36 57.66 29.14 5.55
C ARG A 36 56.73 30.02 4.73
N GLN A 37 57.23 31.13 4.17
CA GLN A 37 56.43 32.01 3.32
C GLN A 37 55.97 31.32 2.03
N ALA A 38 56.82 30.49 1.42
CA ALA A 38 56.46 29.69 0.27
C ALA A 38 55.38 28.66 0.63
N ALA A 39 55.53 27.95 1.75
CA ALA A 39 54.55 26.98 2.24
C ALA A 39 53.19 27.64 2.58
N GLU A 40 53.19 28.81 3.23
CA GLU A 40 51.98 29.59 3.50
C GLU A 40 51.29 30.04 2.20
N GLY A 41 52.07 30.50 1.20
CA GLY A 41 51.55 30.88 -0.10
C GLY A 41 50.96 29.70 -0.89
N GLU A 42 51.56 28.51 -0.81
CA GLU A 42 51.03 27.29 -1.41
C GLU A 42 49.74 26.83 -0.71
N GLN A 43 49.69 26.88 0.62
CA GLN A 43 48.48 26.58 1.39
C GLN A 43 47.32 27.52 1.03
N GLN A 44 47.58 28.82 0.88
CA GLN A 44 46.55 29.78 0.47
C GLN A 44 46.00 29.48 -0.92
N LYS A 45 46.86 29.14 -1.89
CA LYS A 45 46.44 28.73 -3.23
C LYS A 45 45.60 27.45 -3.21
N LEU A 46 45.92 26.51 -2.33
CA LEU A 46 45.19 25.26 -2.19
C LEU A 46 43.78 25.52 -1.61
N LEU A 47 43.69 26.32 -0.55
CA LEU A 47 42.43 26.79 0.03
C LEU A 47 41.55 27.52 -0.99
N GLU A 48 42.13 28.38 -1.82
CA GLU A 48 41.38 29.09 -2.86
C GLU A 48 40.82 28.14 -3.91
N ARG A 49 41.61 27.14 -4.34
CA ARG A 49 41.15 26.09 -5.26
C ARG A 49 40.01 25.27 -4.66
N GLU A 50 40.12 24.88 -3.39
CA GLU A 50 39.06 24.16 -2.68
C GLU A 50 37.77 24.97 -2.64
N ARG A 51 37.84 26.26 -2.28
CA ARG A 51 36.66 27.16 -2.28
C ARG A 51 36.01 27.27 -3.64
N VAL A 52 36.79 27.36 -4.72
CA VAL A 52 36.25 27.42 -6.08
C VAL A 52 35.56 26.11 -6.45
N GLN A 53 36.14 24.96 -6.08
CA GLN A 53 35.51 23.66 -6.31
C GLN A 53 34.22 23.50 -5.51
N GLU A 54 34.24 23.87 -4.23
CA GLU A 54 33.07 23.83 -3.36
C GLU A 54 31.91 24.67 -3.94
N LYS A 55 32.18 25.90 -4.39
CA LYS A 55 31.17 26.74 -5.03
C LYS A 55 30.57 26.09 -6.28
N ARG A 56 31.40 25.49 -7.14
CA ARG A 56 30.92 24.78 -8.34
C ARG A 56 30.01 23.60 -7.99
N ILE A 57 30.34 22.86 -6.95
CA ILE A 57 29.53 21.73 -6.47
C ILE A 57 28.18 22.25 -5.96
N ILE A 58 28.18 23.30 -5.13
CA ILE A 58 26.96 23.90 -4.58
C ILE A 58 26.06 24.42 -5.71
N GLU A 59 26.63 25.13 -6.69
CA GLU A 59 25.91 25.63 -7.86
C GLU A 59 25.27 24.48 -8.65
N SER A 60 26.04 23.42 -8.96
CA SER A 60 25.51 22.24 -9.65
C SER A 60 24.37 21.58 -8.88
N VAL A 61 24.51 21.40 -7.56
CA VAL A 61 23.47 20.81 -6.71
C VAL A 61 22.23 21.70 -6.68
N SER A 62 22.39 23.02 -6.65
CA SER A 62 21.27 23.95 -6.65
C SER A 62 20.45 23.87 -7.95
N VAL A 63 21.12 23.73 -9.10
CA VAL A 63 20.47 23.58 -10.41
C VAL A 63 19.73 22.24 -10.51
N GLU A 64 20.28 21.16 -10.00
CA GLU A 64 19.58 19.87 -9.98
C GLU A 64 18.38 19.90 -9.02
N ASN A 65 18.52 20.59 -7.89
CA ASN A 65 17.42 20.76 -6.94
C ASN A 65 16.25 21.57 -7.52
N THR A 66 16.51 22.59 -8.34
CA THR A 66 15.43 23.34 -9.01
C THR A 66 14.68 22.47 -10.00
N LYS A 67 15.38 21.69 -10.83
CA LYS A 67 14.75 20.71 -11.75
C LYS A 67 13.91 19.69 -11.00
N LEU A 68 14.44 19.13 -9.92
CA LEU A 68 13.70 18.16 -9.10
C LEU A 68 12.48 18.79 -8.43
N LYS A 69 12.54 20.06 -8.04
CA LYS A 69 11.39 20.78 -7.48
C LYS A 69 10.26 20.93 -8.51
N GLU A 70 10.60 21.22 -9.76
CA GLU A 70 9.62 21.32 -10.85
C GLU A 70 8.95 19.96 -11.12
N LEU A 71 9.74 18.88 -11.25
CA LEU A 71 9.21 17.53 -11.42
C LEU A 71 8.32 17.09 -10.26
N ARG A 72 8.66 17.46 -9.02
CA ARG A 72 7.81 17.20 -7.85
C ARG A 72 6.49 17.95 -7.94
N ARG A 73 6.50 19.20 -8.41
CA ARG A 73 5.29 20.01 -8.57
C ARG A 73 4.34 19.35 -9.56
N GLU A 74 4.84 18.97 -10.74
CA GLU A 74 4.03 18.29 -11.77
C GLU A 74 3.46 16.97 -11.26
N ARG A 75 4.26 16.16 -10.57
CA ARG A 75 3.78 14.91 -9.98
C ARG A 75 2.67 15.15 -8.96
N LEU A 76 2.80 16.16 -8.11
CA LEU A 76 1.79 16.51 -7.10
C LEU A 76 0.49 17.00 -7.76
N GLU A 77 0.57 17.78 -8.83
CA GLU A 77 -0.61 18.22 -9.58
C GLU A 77 -1.38 17.03 -10.19
N ILE A 78 -0.66 16.08 -10.79
CA ILE A 78 -1.26 14.84 -11.33
C ILE A 78 -1.88 14.00 -10.19
N GLU A 79 -1.18 13.86 -9.08
CA GLU A 79 -1.68 13.11 -7.91
C GLU A 79 -2.93 13.76 -7.32
N GLU A 80 -2.96 15.08 -7.20
CA GLU A 80 -4.14 15.81 -6.74
C GLU A 80 -5.32 15.63 -7.69
N TRP A 81 -5.09 15.77 -9.00
CA TRP A 81 -6.14 15.60 -9.99
C TRP A 81 -6.72 14.19 -9.95
N THR A 82 -5.85 13.16 -9.93
CA THR A 82 -6.29 11.76 -9.83
C THR A 82 -7.01 11.47 -8.51
N ARG A 83 -6.57 12.06 -7.38
CA ARG A 83 -7.25 11.94 -6.09
C ARG A 83 -8.64 12.56 -6.13
N ARG A 84 -8.78 13.76 -6.69
CA ARG A 84 -10.07 14.44 -6.86
C ARG A 84 -11.01 13.64 -7.75
N PHE A 85 -10.51 13.15 -8.88
CA PHE A 85 -11.30 12.32 -9.80
C PHE A 85 -11.78 11.01 -9.14
N LYS A 86 -10.89 10.31 -8.43
CA LYS A 86 -11.26 9.10 -7.67
C LYS A 86 -12.30 9.40 -6.59
N LYS A 87 -12.18 10.54 -5.90
CA LYS A 87 -13.15 10.97 -4.88
C LYS A 87 -14.53 11.21 -5.50
N MET A 88 -14.62 12.02 -6.56
CA MET A 88 -15.89 12.27 -7.25
C MET A 88 -16.54 10.98 -7.76
N ARG A 89 -15.75 10.07 -8.34
CA ARG A 89 -16.25 8.77 -8.81
C ARG A 89 -16.81 7.90 -7.67
N ARG A 90 -16.18 7.94 -6.49
CA ARG A 90 -16.67 7.22 -5.30
C ARG A 90 -17.96 7.84 -4.78
N GLU A 91 -18.03 9.17 -4.72
CA GLU A 91 -19.22 9.90 -4.28
C GLU A 91 -20.42 9.65 -5.20
N ALA A 92 -20.21 9.68 -6.53
CA ALA A 92 -21.25 9.37 -7.50
C ALA A 92 -21.80 7.94 -7.33
N LYS A 93 -20.92 6.94 -7.19
CA LYS A 93 -21.33 5.55 -6.92
C LYS A 93 -22.07 5.39 -5.60
N HIS A 94 -21.62 6.11 -4.58
CA HIS A 94 -22.25 6.07 -3.27
C HIS A 94 -23.66 6.66 -3.33
N LEU A 95 -23.85 7.77 -4.05
CA LEU A 95 -25.17 8.37 -4.26
C LEU A 95 -26.11 7.43 -5.01
N GLU A 96 -25.66 6.84 -6.12
CA GLU A 96 -26.45 5.86 -6.90
C GLU A 96 -26.86 4.65 -6.02
N HIS A 97 -25.93 4.15 -5.21
CA HIS A 97 -26.22 3.05 -4.30
C HIS A 97 -27.24 3.44 -3.22
N GLN A 98 -27.14 4.65 -2.67
CA GLN A 98 -28.10 5.15 -1.69
C GLN A 98 -29.49 5.33 -2.29
N GLU A 99 -29.58 5.83 -3.53
CA GLU A 99 -30.85 5.93 -4.26
C GLU A 99 -31.47 4.56 -4.47
N ARG A 100 -30.71 3.57 -4.94
CA ARG A 100 -31.19 2.18 -5.09
C ARG A 100 -31.68 1.60 -3.77
N LEU A 101 -30.93 1.79 -2.69
CA LEU A 101 -31.36 1.32 -1.36
C LEU A 101 -32.64 2.03 -0.90
N ARG A 102 -32.78 3.32 -1.19
CA ARG A 102 -33.98 4.08 -0.87
C ARG A 102 -35.19 3.53 -1.62
N GLU A 103 -35.05 3.26 -2.91
CA GLU A 103 -36.12 2.66 -3.74
C GLU A 103 -36.53 1.29 -3.20
N MET A 104 -35.57 0.40 -2.93
CA MET A 104 -35.88 -0.93 -2.35
C MET A 104 -36.58 -0.83 -0.99
N ARG A 105 -36.17 0.11 -0.13
CA ARG A 105 -36.84 0.34 1.17
C ARG A 105 -38.26 0.83 0.98
N VAL A 106 -38.49 1.76 0.06
CA VAL A 106 -39.83 2.25 -0.25
C VAL A 106 -40.71 1.11 -0.78
N GLU A 107 -40.19 0.27 -1.66
CA GLU A 107 -40.92 -0.89 -2.18
C GLU A 107 -41.26 -1.90 -1.07
N MET A 108 -40.29 -2.20 -0.19
CA MET A 108 -40.50 -3.08 0.96
C MET A 108 -41.58 -2.56 1.89
N VAL A 109 -41.58 -1.26 2.20
CA VAL A 109 -42.62 -0.65 3.03
C VAL A 109 -43.99 -0.70 2.34
N LYS A 110 -44.06 -0.47 1.02
CA LYS A 110 -45.32 -0.59 0.27
C LYS A 110 -45.88 -2.01 0.34
N LYS A 111 -45.04 -3.03 0.10
CA LYS A 111 -45.42 -4.45 0.24
C LYS A 111 -45.93 -4.76 1.65
N ALA A 112 -45.21 -4.31 2.68
CA ALA A 112 -45.63 -4.51 4.06
C ALA A 112 -46.98 -3.81 4.38
N ILE A 113 -47.24 -2.63 3.81
CA ILE A 113 -48.54 -1.96 3.95
C ILE A 113 -49.65 -2.77 3.28
N GLU A 114 -49.40 -3.36 2.11
CA GLU A 114 -50.35 -4.23 1.42
C GLU A 114 -50.64 -5.50 2.23
N GLU A 115 -49.61 -6.20 2.67
CA GLU A 115 -49.72 -7.42 3.51
C GLU A 115 -50.37 -7.15 4.86
N SER A 116 -50.16 -5.96 5.44
CA SER A 116 -50.75 -5.60 6.75
C SER A 116 -52.27 -5.55 6.75
N LYS A 117 -52.90 -5.42 5.58
CA LYS A 117 -54.36 -5.45 5.45
C LYS A 117 -54.94 -6.83 5.75
N ASP A 118 -54.15 -7.89 5.54
CA ASP A 118 -54.55 -9.27 5.78
C ASP A 118 -54.26 -9.73 7.22
N PHE A 119 -53.73 -8.84 8.07
CA PHE A 119 -53.42 -9.16 9.45
C PHE A 119 -54.69 -9.35 10.30
N ILE A 120 -54.57 -10.21 11.30
CA ILE A 120 -55.64 -10.49 12.24
C ILE A 120 -55.71 -9.35 13.27
N THR A 121 -56.86 -8.69 13.34
CA THR A 121 -57.22 -7.65 14.32
C THR A 121 -58.28 -8.20 15.26
N ALA A 122 -58.55 -7.51 16.37
CA ALA A 122 -59.58 -7.93 17.33
C ALA A 122 -60.98 -8.02 16.71
N GLU A 123 -61.23 -7.25 15.64
CA GLU A 123 -62.54 -7.19 14.97
C GLU A 123 -62.74 -8.34 13.97
N ASN A 124 -61.68 -8.82 13.30
CA ASN A 124 -61.76 -9.88 12.28
C ASN A 124 -61.37 -11.28 12.83
N LEU A 125 -61.11 -11.39 14.13
CA LEU A 125 -60.55 -12.58 14.77
C LEU A 125 -61.45 -13.81 14.61
N ASP A 126 -62.72 -13.70 14.98
CA ASP A 126 -63.66 -14.83 14.97
C ASP A 126 -63.90 -15.35 13.55
N GLU A 127 -64.01 -14.45 12.57
CA GLU A 127 -64.16 -14.79 11.14
C GLU A 127 -62.93 -15.54 10.61
N LYS A 128 -61.72 -15.10 10.98
CA LYS A 128 -60.47 -15.75 10.56
C LYS A 128 -60.27 -17.11 11.23
N ILE A 129 -60.71 -17.28 12.48
CA ILE A 129 -60.69 -18.59 13.16
C ILE A 129 -61.61 -19.57 12.44
N ALA A 130 -62.84 -19.18 12.13
CA ALA A 130 -63.77 -20.02 11.38
C ALA A 130 -63.19 -20.40 10.01
N PHE A 131 -62.67 -19.42 9.26
CA PHE A 131 -62.05 -19.66 7.96
C PHE A 131 -60.88 -20.66 8.04
N ALA A 132 -60.03 -20.56 9.07
CA ALA A 132 -58.89 -21.44 9.25
C ALA A 132 -59.29 -22.88 9.64
N LEU A 133 -60.41 -23.06 10.34
CA LEU A 133 -60.95 -24.38 10.66
C LEU A 133 -61.57 -25.05 9.42
N ASP A 134 -62.21 -24.26 8.56
CA ASP A 134 -62.86 -24.76 7.34
C ASP A 134 -61.86 -24.99 6.19
N ASN A 135 -60.73 -24.29 6.17
CA ASN A 135 -59.73 -24.34 5.09
C ASN A 135 -58.36 -24.80 5.61
N GLU A 136 -58.09 -26.10 5.51
CA GLU A 136 -56.78 -26.67 5.82
C GLU A 136 -55.75 -26.33 4.72
N THR A 137 -54.60 -25.77 5.11
CA THR A 137 -53.48 -25.49 4.19
C THR A 137 -52.30 -26.42 4.49
N SER A 138 -51.97 -27.29 3.53
CA SER A 138 -50.83 -28.22 3.65
C SER A 138 -49.54 -27.58 3.12
N TYR A 139 -48.51 -27.56 3.97
CA TYR A 139 -47.15 -27.16 3.59
C TYR A 139 -46.24 -28.37 3.31
N ASN A 140 -46.80 -29.59 3.24
CA ASN A 140 -46.03 -30.80 3.00
C ASN A 140 -45.65 -30.92 1.53
N PHE A 141 -44.35 -30.88 1.23
CA PHE A 141 -43.81 -31.16 -0.09
C PHE A 141 -42.56 -32.04 0.01
N ALA A 142 -42.34 -32.88 -1.00
CA ALA A 142 -41.13 -33.67 -1.18
C ALA A 142 -40.25 -33.04 -2.27
N LEU A 143 -38.94 -33.28 -2.20
CA LEU A 143 -37.98 -32.86 -3.23
C LEU A 143 -37.45 -34.10 -3.95
N LYS A 144 -37.49 -34.07 -5.28
CA LYS A 144 -36.79 -35.05 -6.12
C LYS A 144 -35.28 -34.78 -6.12
N PRO A 145 -34.44 -35.76 -6.48
CA PRO A 145 -32.99 -35.56 -6.65
C PRO A 145 -32.60 -34.47 -7.65
N ASN A 146 -33.47 -34.13 -8.60
CA ASN A 146 -33.29 -33.02 -9.56
C ASN A 146 -33.70 -31.64 -9.00
N GLY A 147 -34.18 -31.57 -7.75
CA GLY A 147 -34.61 -30.33 -7.09
C GLY A 147 -36.07 -29.94 -7.34
N GLU A 148 -36.86 -30.73 -8.06
CA GLU A 148 -38.29 -30.45 -8.28
C GLU A 148 -39.12 -30.74 -7.02
N ARG A 149 -40.08 -29.85 -6.73
CA ARG A 149 -41.03 -30.00 -5.63
C ARG A 149 -42.23 -30.85 -6.06
N ILE A 150 -42.60 -31.83 -5.24
CA ILE A 150 -43.82 -32.62 -5.36
C ILE A 150 -44.71 -32.27 -4.16
N CYS A 151 -45.89 -31.71 -4.41
CA CYS A 151 -46.89 -31.47 -3.37
C CYS A 151 -47.96 -32.58 -3.45
N SER A 152 -48.32 -33.18 -2.31
CA SER A 152 -49.39 -34.17 -2.23
C SER A 152 -50.68 -33.47 -1.83
N THR A 153 -51.59 -33.28 -2.78
CA THR A 153 -52.93 -32.69 -2.52
C THR A 153 -53.94 -33.73 -2.04
N GLU A 154 -53.68 -35.00 -2.33
CA GLU A 154 -54.46 -36.14 -1.84
C GLU A 154 -53.63 -36.89 -0.79
N PRO A 155 -54.25 -37.45 0.26
CA PRO A 155 -53.57 -38.42 1.11
C PRO A 155 -53.09 -39.56 0.18
N PRO A 156 -51.87 -40.10 0.38
CA PRO A 156 -51.40 -41.21 -0.43
C PRO A 156 -52.46 -42.30 -0.36
N GLY A 157 -53.14 -42.54 -1.49
CA GLY A 157 -54.20 -43.53 -1.57
C GLY A 157 -53.61 -44.86 -1.18
N ASN A 158 -53.91 -45.32 0.03
CA ASN A 158 -53.68 -46.70 0.44
C ASN A 158 -54.78 -47.53 -0.23
N MET A 159 -54.75 -47.62 -1.56
CA MET A 159 -55.77 -48.28 -2.38
C MET A 159 -55.12 -49.29 -3.34
N ASP A 160 -54.15 -50.06 -2.83
CA ASP A 160 -53.91 -51.43 -3.30
C ASP A 160 -53.09 -52.19 -2.23
N PRO A 161 -53.62 -53.27 -1.62
CA PRO A 161 -52.87 -54.09 -0.66
C PRO A 161 -51.69 -54.85 -1.30
N GLU A 162 -51.58 -54.82 -2.64
CA GLU A 162 -50.50 -55.45 -3.40
C GLU A 162 -49.41 -54.46 -3.87
N GLN A 163 -49.61 -53.13 -3.73
CA GLN A 163 -48.58 -52.14 -4.08
C GLN A 163 -47.88 -51.61 -2.83
N PRO A 164 -46.54 -51.65 -2.79
CA PRO A 164 -45.82 -51.16 -1.64
C PRO A 164 -45.91 -49.62 -1.61
N GLY A 165 -46.22 -49.07 -0.43
CA GLY A 165 -46.51 -47.64 -0.26
C GLY A 165 -45.37 -46.70 -0.70
N PRO A 166 -45.59 -45.37 -0.72
CA PRO A 166 -44.68 -44.41 -1.36
C PRO A 166 -43.23 -44.37 -0.84
N ALA A 167 -42.95 -44.97 0.32
CA ALA A 167 -41.59 -45.14 0.84
C ALA A 167 -40.83 -46.34 0.22
N ALA A 168 -41.50 -47.16 -0.58
CA ALA A 168 -40.97 -48.41 -1.12
C ALA A 168 -40.75 -48.36 -2.64
N TYR A 169 -40.36 -47.19 -3.16
CA TYR A 169 -39.69 -47.12 -4.45
C TYR A 169 -38.29 -47.73 -4.29
N VAL A 170 -38.22 -49.05 -4.44
CA VAL A 170 -36.96 -49.75 -4.69
C VAL A 170 -36.46 -49.24 -6.04
N PHE A 171 -35.37 -48.49 -6.03
CA PHE A 171 -34.70 -48.09 -7.27
C PHE A 171 -34.40 -49.36 -8.09
N PRO A 172 -34.89 -49.50 -9.33
CA PRO A 172 -34.53 -50.65 -10.15
C PRO A 172 -33.01 -50.65 -10.33
N SER A 173 -32.40 -51.81 -10.14
CA SER A 173 -30.93 -52.02 -10.18
C SER A 173 -30.26 -51.43 -11.43
N SER A 174 -31.01 -51.22 -12.50
CA SER A 174 -30.55 -50.58 -13.75
C SER A 174 -30.13 -49.12 -13.59
N TYR A 175 -30.45 -48.44 -12.48
CA TYR A 175 -29.98 -47.07 -12.22
C TYR A 175 -28.48 -46.98 -11.89
N PHE A 176 -27.82 -48.12 -11.62
CA PHE A 176 -26.38 -48.16 -11.30
C PHE A 176 -25.49 -48.60 -12.47
N ASP A 177 -26.06 -48.97 -13.62
CA ASP A 177 -25.31 -49.56 -14.74
C ASP A 177 -24.77 -48.52 -15.75
N GLU A 178 -25.25 -47.28 -15.72
CA GLU A 178 -24.73 -46.21 -16.58
C GLU A 178 -23.88 -45.24 -15.77
N ARG A 179 -22.69 -45.69 -15.35
CA ARG A 179 -21.60 -44.78 -15.02
C ARG A 179 -20.97 -44.34 -16.34
N PRO A 180 -21.08 -43.07 -16.78
CA PRO A 180 -20.31 -42.60 -17.92
C PRO A 180 -18.82 -42.70 -17.56
N GLU A 181 -18.05 -43.35 -18.42
CA GLU A 181 -16.60 -43.41 -18.32
C GLU A 181 -16.06 -41.99 -18.21
N LYS A 182 -15.20 -41.75 -17.22
CA LYS A 182 -14.50 -40.49 -17.08
C LYS A 182 -13.57 -40.34 -18.27
N ASP A 183 -13.92 -39.48 -19.21
CA ASP A 183 -12.95 -38.93 -20.16
C ASP A 183 -11.86 -38.21 -19.36
N ASN A 184 -10.70 -38.87 -19.29
CA ASN A 184 -9.47 -38.29 -18.79
C ASN A 184 -9.08 -37.14 -19.74
N GLN A 185 -9.39 -35.90 -19.36
CA GLN A 185 -8.65 -34.74 -19.87
C GLN A 185 -7.52 -34.44 -18.90
N GLU A 186 -6.31 -34.72 -19.38
CA GLU A 186 -5.04 -34.27 -18.81
C GLU A 186 -5.01 -32.74 -18.71
N TYR A 187 -4.52 -32.28 -17.54
CA TYR A 187 -3.96 -30.97 -17.17
C TYR A 187 -4.35 -29.70 -17.96
#